data_AF-A0A645HW49-F1
#
_entry.id   AF-A0A645HW49-F1
#
_cell.length_a   1.000
_cell.length_b   1.000
_cell.length_c   1.000
_cell.angle_alpha   90.00
_cell.angle_beta   90.00
_cell.angle_gamma   90.00
#
_symmetry.space_group_name_H-M   'P 1'
#
loop_
_entity.id
_entity.type
_entity.pdbx_description
1 polymer ?
#
loop_
_entity_poly.entity_id
_entity_poly.type
_entity_poly.pdbx_seq_one_letter_code
_entity_poly.pdbx_strand_id
1 'polypeptide(L)'
;MIIGDSRTQPLRLGCTGIALGVSGFVPVEDARGTFDIYGKPLRLTYKAAADNLVSAAELLMGEAGERVPCVLIRGAPVKMVDESPEMPTISMEGCMYFGNIIKYQNEDRKKENQ
;
A
#
# COMPACT_ATOMS: atom_id res chain seq x y z
N MET A 1 -13.35 8.60 -2.82
CA MET A 1 -12.23 9.48 -3.22
C MET A 1 -10.94 8.90 -2.70
N ILE A 2 -9.85 9.07 -3.45
CA ILE A 2 -8.49 8.69 -3.02
C ILE A 2 -7.62 9.92 -3.22
N ILE A 3 -6.75 10.19 -2.25
CA ILE A 3 -5.64 11.14 -2.41
C ILE A 3 -4.38 10.30 -2.41
N GLY A 4 -3.53 10.49 -3.41
CA GLY A 4 -2.26 9.79 -3.54
C GLY A 4 -1.11 10.73 -3.85
N ASP A 5 0.09 10.19 -3.69
CA ASP A 5 1.37 10.86 -3.97
C ASP A 5 2.34 9.83 -4.57
N SER A 6 3.40 10.29 -5.20
CA SER A 6 4.40 9.40 -5.79
C SER A 6 5.41 8.95 -4.73
N ARG A 7 5.83 7.69 -4.81
CA ARG A 7 6.82 7.11 -3.91
C ARG A 7 7.82 6.24 -4.65
N THR A 8 8.97 6.05 -4.03
CA THR A 8 9.92 5.03 -4.45
C THR A 8 9.65 3.72 -3.71
N GLN A 9 10.03 2.61 -4.35
CA GLN A 9 9.98 1.29 -3.76
C GLN A 9 11.38 0.68 -3.68
N PRO A 10 11.76 0.06 -2.55
CA PRO A 10 13.10 -0.51 -2.41
C PRO A 10 13.41 -1.52 -3.51
N LEU A 11 14.65 -1.46 -4.01
CA LEU A 11 15.20 -2.34 -5.05
C LEU A 11 14.53 -2.21 -6.43
N ARG A 12 13.74 -1.17 -6.66
CA ARG A 12 13.11 -0.87 -7.94
C ARG A 12 13.43 0.56 -8.36
N LEU A 13 13.83 0.73 -9.62
CA LEU A 13 14.03 2.04 -10.21
C LEU A 13 12.68 2.62 -10.68
N GLY A 14 12.41 3.87 -10.35
CA GLY A 14 11.20 4.61 -10.73
C GLY A 14 10.32 5.00 -9.54
N CYS A 15 9.35 5.87 -9.81
CA CYS A 15 8.30 6.27 -8.89
C CYS A 15 6.99 5.54 -9.24
N THR A 16 6.16 5.33 -8.22
CA THR A 16 4.81 4.75 -8.33
C THR A 16 3.89 5.39 -7.31
N GLY A 17 2.62 5.48 -7.64
CA GLY A 17 1.64 6.16 -6.83
C GLY A 17 1.17 5.32 -5.66
N ILE A 18 1.08 5.95 -4.50
CA ILE A 18 0.56 5.36 -3.25
C ILE A 18 -0.62 6.17 -2.73
N ALA A 19 -1.60 5.50 -2.14
CA ALA A 19 -2.70 6.18 -1.48
C ALA A 19 -2.27 6.71 -0.11
N LEU A 20 -2.47 8.01 0.11
CA LEU A 20 -2.29 8.68 1.40
C LEU A 20 -3.59 8.68 2.22
N GLY A 21 -4.73 8.74 1.55
CA GLY A 21 -6.04 8.78 2.21
C GLY A 21 -7.16 8.30 1.30
N VAL A 22 -8.18 7.69 1.91
CA VAL A 22 -9.30 7.07 1.21
C VAL A 22 -10.61 7.42 1.90
N SER A 23 -11.64 7.63 1.09
CA SER A 23 -13.01 7.87 1.54
C SER A 23 -13.99 7.14 0.62
N GLY A 24 -14.99 6.46 1.19
CA GLY A 24 -16.08 5.85 0.43
C GLY A 24 -15.86 4.39 0.00
N PHE A 25 -14.71 3.76 0.29
CA PHE A 25 -14.47 2.34 0.03
C PHE A 25 -13.34 1.79 0.90
N VAL A 26 -13.27 0.46 1.05
CA VAL A 26 -12.24 -0.22 1.83
C VAL A 26 -10.88 -0.16 1.10
N PRO A 27 -9.82 0.44 1.69
CA PRO A 27 -8.56 0.67 1.01
C PRO A 27 -7.73 -0.61 0.81
N VAL A 28 -7.83 -1.53 1.78
CA VAL A 28 -7.12 -2.81 1.79
C VAL A 28 -8.13 -3.93 2.06
N GLU A 29 -8.31 -4.82 1.09
CA GLU A 29 -9.17 -5.98 1.24
C GLU A 29 -8.39 -7.15 1.86
N ASP A 30 -8.91 -7.70 2.96
CA ASP A 30 -8.41 -8.93 3.54
C ASP A 30 -8.91 -10.13 2.72
N ALA A 31 -8.01 -10.74 1.95
CA ALA A 31 -8.32 -11.91 1.13
C ALA A 31 -7.94 -13.23 1.82
N ARG A 32 -7.49 -13.19 3.08
CA ARG A 32 -7.13 -14.40 3.81
C ARG A 32 -8.36 -15.28 4.02
N GLY A 33 -8.18 -16.59 3.96
CA GLY A 33 -9.27 -17.55 4.06
C GLY A 33 -10.10 -17.71 2.77
N THR A 34 -9.91 -16.86 1.76
CA THR A 34 -10.42 -17.14 0.41
C THR A 34 -9.58 -18.25 -0.26
N PHE A 35 -10.11 -18.88 -1.30
CA PHE A 35 -9.46 -20.01 -1.96
C PHE A 35 -8.89 -19.61 -3.32
N ASP A 36 -7.71 -20.15 -3.65
CA ASP A 36 -7.16 -20.08 -5.00
C ASP A 36 -7.89 -21.05 -5.96
N ILE A 37 -7.47 -21.04 -7.23
CA ILE A 37 -8.05 -21.91 -8.28
C ILE A 37 -7.83 -23.40 -8.03
N TYR A 38 -6.98 -23.78 -7.08
CA TYR A 38 -6.70 -25.15 -6.67
C TYR A 38 -7.33 -25.51 -5.32
N GLY A 39 -8.20 -24.64 -4.79
CA GLY A 39 -8.88 -24.85 -3.51
C GLY A 39 -7.96 -24.70 -2.29
N LYS A 40 -6.80 -24.06 -2.42
CA LYS A 40 -5.91 -23.78 -1.27
C LYS A 40 -6.27 -22.42 -0.65
N PRO A 41 -6.38 -22.33 0.69
CA PRO A 41 -6.70 -21.07 1.34
C PRO A 41 -5.52 -20.09 1.28
N LEU A 42 -5.79 -18.83 0.96
CA LEU A 42 -4.83 -17.74 1.04
C LEU A 42 -4.53 -17.44 2.52
N ARG A 43 -3.24 -17.39 2.89
CA ARG A 43 -2.82 -17.24 4.29
C ARG A 43 -2.45 -15.82 4.71
N LEU A 44 -1.92 -15.01 3.78
CA LEU A 44 -1.32 -13.72 4.08
C LEU A 44 -1.88 -12.56 3.26
N THR A 45 -2.68 -12.84 2.24
CA THR A 45 -2.95 -11.88 1.17
C THR A 45 -3.87 -10.75 1.63
N TYR A 46 -3.31 -9.55 1.64
CA TYR A 46 -4.03 -8.29 1.70
C TYR A 46 -3.92 -7.60 0.34
N LYS A 47 -5.05 -7.23 -0.25
CA LYS A 47 -5.08 -6.55 -1.55
C LYS A 47 -5.12 -5.05 -1.30
N ALA A 48 -4.03 -4.35 -1.61
CA ALA A 48 -3.94 -2.90 -1.53
C ALA A 48 -4.71 -2.23 -2.68
N ALA A 49 -6.04 -2.28 -2.63
CA ALA A 49 -6.91 -1.80 -3.69
C ALA A 49 -6.70 -0.30 -3.97
N ALA A 50 -6.58 0.51 -2.92
CA ALA A 50 -6.34 1.94 -3.06
C ALA A 50 -5.01 2.26 -3.76
N ASP A 51 -3.91 1.63 -3.34
CA ASP A 51 -2.59 1.85 -3.94
C ASP A 51 -2.55 1.44 -5.41
N ASN A 52 -3.16 0.30 -5.74
CA ASN A 52 -3.26 -0.16 -7.13
C ASN A 52 -4.03 0.84 -8.01
N LEU A 53 -5.09 1.45 -7.48
CA LEU A 53 -5.87 2.47 -8.19
C LEU A 53 -5.07 3.76 -8.38
N VAL A 54 -4.33 4.21 -7.37
CA VAL A 54 -3.46 5.39 -7.47
C VAL A 54 -2.32 5.15 -8.45
N SER A 55 -1.64 4.01 -8.36
CA SER A 55 -0.60 3.62 -9.32
C SER A 55 -1.12 3.60 -10.77
N ALA A 56 -2.36 3.15 -10.99
CA ALA A 56 -2.98 3.20 -12.31
C ALA A 56 -3.35 4.62 -12.75
N ALA A 57 -3.82 5.47 -11.82
CA ALA A 57 -4.15 6.86 -12.09
C ALA A 57 -2.91 7.70 -12.43
N GLU A 58 -1.79 7.45 -11.76
CA GLU A 58 -0.55 8.21 -11.94
C GLU A 58 0.00 8.11 -13.38
N LEU A 59 -0.19 6.96 -14.04
CA LEU A 59 0.13 6.81 -15.48
C LEU A 59 -0.58 7.84 -16.36
N LEU A 60 -1.78 8.29 -15.97
CA LEU A 60 -2.55 9.30 -16.69
C LEU A 60 -2.31 10.71 -16.16
N MET A 61 -2.04 10.85 -14.86
CA MET A 61 -1.75 12.14 -14.24
C MET A 61 -0.40 12.70 -14.71
N GLY A 62 0.56 11.82 -14.95
CA GLY A 62 1.95 12.19 -15.15
C GLY A 62 2.63 12.63 -13.85
N GLU A 63 3.93 12.90 -13.93
CA GLU A 63 4.79 13.23 -12.79
C GLU A 63 5.38 14.65 -12.88
N ALA A 64 5.01 15.40 -13.93
CA ALA A 64 5.64 16.66 -14.28
C ALA A 64 4.63 17.71 -14.78
N GLY A 65 4.84 18.22 -15.99
CA GLY A 65 4.12 19.35 -16.55
C GLY A 65 2.79 19.02 -17.22
N GLU A 66 2.29 17.79 -17.10
CA GLU A 66 1.08 17.30 -17.76
C GLU A 66 -0.17 18.02 -17.28
N ARG A 67 -0.16 18.54 -16.04
CA ARG A 67 -1.26 19.30 -15.43
C ARG A 67 -2.58 18.52 -15.40
N VAL A 68 -2.50 17.21 -15.14
CA VAL A 68 -3.67 16.34 -14.94
C VAL A 68 -3.76 15.96 -13.46
N PRO A 69 -4.43 16.77 -12.61
CA PRO A 69 -4.41 16.59 -11.16
C PRO A 69 -5.42 15.55 -10.63
N CYS A 70 -6.30 15.01 -11.48
CA CYS A 70 -7.35 14.09 -11.06
C CYS A 70 -7.74 13.14 -12.18
N VAL A 71 -8.06 11.90 -11.80
CA VAL A 71 -8.51 10.83 -12.70
C VAL A 71 -9.80 10.24 -12.17
N LEU A 72 -10.78 10.04 -13.06
CA LEU A 72 -12.03 9.36 -12.73
C LEU A 72 -11.94 7.88 -13.12
N ILE A 73 -11.92 7.01 -12.12
CA ILE A 73 -11.97 5.56 -12.31
C ILE A 73 -13.42 5.09 -12.15
N ARG A 74 -13.91 4.32 -13.13
CA ARG A 74 -15.27 3.74 -13.14
C ARG A 74 -15.20 2.23 -13.15
N GLY A 75 -16.12 1.57 -12.45
CA GLY A 75 -16.20 0.11 -12.39
C GLY A 75 -15.06 -0.55 -11.61
N ALA A 76 -14.43 0.18 -10.68
CA ALA A 76 -13.40 -0.39 -9.82
C ALA A 76 -13.99 -1.49 -8.92
N PRO A 77 -13.35 -2.67 -8.81
CA PRO A 77 -13.84 -3.77 -7.99
C PRO A 77 -13.49 -3.54 -6.50
N VAL A 78 -14.08 -2.51 -5.91
CA VAL A 78 -13.85 -2.12 -4.51
C VAL A 78 -15.13 -2.26 -3.69
N LYS A 79 -14.97 -2.61 -2.40
CA LYS A 79 -16.08 -2.64 -1.46
C LYS A 79 -16.40 -1.22 -0.98
N MET A 80 -17.51 -0.67 -1.43
CA MET A 80 -18.00 0.65 -1.02
C MET A 80 -18.43 0.66 0.46
N VAL A 81 -18.17 1.77 1.13
CA VAL A 81 -18.59 2.04 2.52
C VAL A 81 -18.94 3.53 2.67
N ASP A 82 -19.78 3.89 3.63
CA ASP A 82 -20.20 5.29 3.86
C ASP A 82 -19.25 6.06 4.80
N GLU A 83 -18.11 5.46 5.15
CA GLU A 83 -17.11 6.03 6.06
C GLU A 83 -15.82 6.42 5.33
N SER A 84 -14.93 7.08 6.06
CA SER A 84 -13.56 7.35 5.63
C SER A 84 -12.62 6.44 6.41
N PRO A 85 -12.41 5.19 5.94
CA PRO A 85 -11.61 4.22 6.66
C PRO A 85 -10.16 4.67 6.72
N GLU A 86 -9.50 4.41 7.86
CA GLU A 86 -8.07 4.62 7.99
C GLU A 86 -7.30 3.63 7.11
N MET A 87 -6.14 4.06 6.61
CA MET A 87 -5.24 3.18 5.89
C MET A 87 -4.60 2.17 6.87
N PRO A 88 -4.78 0.85 6.68
CA PRO A 88 -4.11 -0.13 7.53
C PRO A 88 -2.60 0.00 7.41
N THR A 89 -1.92 0.09 8.55
CA THR A 89 -0.48 0.19 8.64
C THR A 89 0.14 -1.10 9.15
N ILE A 90 1.41 -1.33 8.83
CA ILE A 90 2.22 -2.39 9.43
C ILE A 90 3.20 -1.75 10.41
N SER A 91 3.43 -2.38 11.55
CA SER A 91 4.42 -1.89 12.51
C SER A 91 5.82 -1.92 11.90
N MET A 92 6.75 -1.13 12.46
CA MET A 92 8.13 -1.13 11.98
C MET A 92 8.79 -2.50 12.13
N GLU A 93 8.47 -3.25 13.19
CA GLU A 93 8.96 -4.61 13.43
C GLU A 93 8.40 -5.61 12.41
N GLY A 94 7.15 -5.44 11.99
CA GLY A 94 6.50 -6.26 10.97
C GLY A 94 6.88 -5.86 9.54
N CYS A 95 7.39 -4.65 9.35
CA CYS A 95 7.83 -4.16 8.05
C CYS A 95 9.08 -4.92 7.59
N MET A 96 9.04 -5.48 6.38
CA MET A 96 10.18 -6.21 5.80
C MET A 96 11.46 -5.35 5.69
N TYR A 97 11.31 -4.04 5.47
CA TYR A 97 12.44 -3.12 5.34
C TYR A 97 12.97 -2.68 6.71
N PHE A 98 12.11 -2.09 7.53
CA PHE A 98 12.54 -1.50 8.81
C PHE A 98 12.78 -2.55 9.90
N GLY A 99 12.10 -3.69 9.86
CA GLY A 99 12.21 -4.72 10.88
C GLY A 99 13.62 -5.29 11.00
N ASN A 100 14.36 -5.40 9.89
CA ASN A 100 15.76 -5.84 9.90
C ASN A 100 16.70 -4.74 10.41
N ILE A 101 16.47 -3.49 10.04
CA ILE A 101 17.26 -2.34 10.51
C ILE A 101 17.15 -2.19 12.02
N ILE A 102 15.94 -2.29 12.57
CA ILE A 102 15.68 -2.15 14.00
C ILE A 102 16.32 -3.30 14.78
N LYS A 103 16.19 -4.54 14.30
CA LYS A 103 16.85 -5.70 14.94
C LYS A 103 18.35 -5.50 15.04
N TYR A 104 18.99 -5.09 13.95
CA TYR A 104 20.42 -4.84 13.90
C TYR A 104 20.84 -3.73 14.89
N GLN A 105 20.15 -2.59 14.90
CA GLN A 105 20.45 -1.49 15.84
C GLN A 105 20.31 -1.90 17.31
N ASN A 106 19.38 -2.81 17.62
CA ASN A 106 19.17 -3.30 18.98
C ASN A 106 20.23 -4.31 19.40
N GLU A 107 20.79 -5.08 18.47
CA GLU A 107 21.92 -5.98 18.71
C GLU A 107 23.22 -5.21 18.95
N ASP A 108 23.49 -4.18 18.14
CA ASP A 108 24.67 -3.33 18.31
C ASP A 108 24.63 -2.56 19.65
N ARG A 109 23.47 -2.00 20.02
CA ARG A 109 23.31 -1.37 21.35
C ARG A 109 23.50 -2.34 22.52
N LYS A 110 23.25 -3.64 22.35
CA LYS A 110 23.51 -4.64 23.39
C LYS A 110 25.00 -4.96 23.53
N LYS A 111 25.76 -4.90 22.43
CA LYS A 111 27.23 -5.10 22.44
C LYS A 111 27.97 -3.91 23.04
N GLU A 112 27.46 -2.69 22.89
CA GLU A 112 28.08 -1.48 23.46
C GLU A 112 27.86 -1.34 24.98
N ASN A 113 26.81 -1.96 25.53
CA ASN A 113 26.46 -1.91 26.96
C ASN A 113 26.96 -3.14 27.75
N GLN A 114 27.85 -3.93 27.17
CA GLN A 114 28.47 -5.13 27.77
C GLN A 114 29.98 -4.98 27.80
#